data_AF-A0A645J7D5-F1
#
_entry.id   AF-A0A645J7D5-F1
#
_cell.length_a   1.000
_cell.length_b   1.000
_cell.length_c   1.000
_cell.angle_alpha   90.00
_cell.angle_beta   90.00
_cell.angle_gamma   90.00
#
_symmetry.space_group_name_H-M   'P 1'
#
loop_
_entity.id
_entity.type
_entity.pdbx_description
1 polymer ?
#
loop_
_entity_poly.entity_id
_entity_poly.type
_entity_poly.pdbx_seq_one_letter_code
_entity_poly.pdbx_strand_id
1 'polypeptide(L)' 'MEIPVVAIGGISNHNVAELRGTDIDGVAVVSAIFAAEDIRKATSEMKQNLESVVKA' A
#
# COMPACT_ATOMS: atom_id res chain seq x y z
N MET A 1 -24.33 3.64 -0.59
CA MET A 1 -23.57 3.35 0.64
C MET A 1 -22.22 2.86 0.18
N GLU A 2 -21.15 3.59 0.46
CA GLU A 2 -19.80 3.19 0.12
C GLU A 2 -19.20 2.37 1.26
N ILE A 3 -18.54 1.26 0.94
CA ILE A 3 -17.88 0.39 1.91
C ILE A 3 -16.37 0.53 1.66
N PRO A 4 -15.56 0.86 2.68
CA PRO A 4 -14.11 0.95 2.50
C PRO A 4 -13.50 -0.39 2.06
N VAL A 5 -12.66 -0.35 1.03
CA VAL A 5 -11.97 -1.51 0.45
C VAL A 5 -10.47 -1.39 0.68
N VAL A 6 -9.88 -2.43 1.27
CA VAL A 6 -8.44 -2.52 1.54
C VAL A 6 -7.86 -3.71 0.79
N ALA A 7 -6.87 -3.47 -0.09
CA ALA A 7 -6.19 -4.55 -0.81
C ALA A 7 -5.16 -5.26 0.07
N ILE A 8 -5.03 -6.59 -0.07
CA ILE A 8 -4.07 -7.40 0.68
C ILE A 8 -3.50 -8.53 -0.20
N GLY A 9 -2.29 -9.00 0.13
CA GLY A 9 -1.67 -10.18 -0.47
C GLY A 9 -0.48 -9.82 -1.35
N GLY A 10 0.74 -10.06 -0.85
CA GLY A 10 1.97 -9.86 -1.63
C GLY A 10 2.28 -8.40 -2.02
N ILE A 11 1.58 -7.41 -1.45
CA ILE A 11 1.79 -5.99 -1.74
C ILE A 11 3.10 -5.48 -1.12
N SER A 12 3.82 -4.66 -1.86
CA SER A 12 5.10 -4.06 -1.49
C SER A 12 5.39 -2.78 -2.29
N ASN A 13 6.53 -2.13 -2.02
CA ASN A 13 6.97 -0.93 -2.73
C ASN A 13 7.20 -1.15 -4.25
N HIS A 14 7.34 -2.39 -4.73
CA HIS A 14 7.58 -2.65 -6.15
C HIS A 14 6.30 -2.82 -6.99
N ASN A 15 5.19 -3.28 -6.38
CA ASN A 15 3.95 -3.60 -7.10
C ASN A 15 2.75 -2.75 -6.68
N VAL A 16 2.83 -1.96 -5.60
CA VAL A 16 1.69 -1.16 -5.12
C VAL A 16 1.14 -0.20 -6.17
N ALA A 17 1.98 0.26 -7.12
CA ALA A 17 1.56 1.12 -8.22
C ALA A 17 0.64 0.42 -9.25
N GLU A 18 0.61 -0.92 -9.28
CA GLU A 18 -0.29 -1.70 -10.14
C GLU A 18 -1.75 -1.58 -9.69
N LEU A 19 -2.00 -1.17 -8.44
CA LEU A 19 -3.33 -0.98 -7.89
C LEU A 19 -3.97 0.36 -8.31
N ARG A 20 -3.29 1.19 -9.11
CA ARG A 20 -3.86 2.45 -9.61
C ARG A 20 -5.14 2.19 -10.42
N GLY A 21 -6.17 2.99 -10.16
CA GLY A 21 -7.46 2.88 -10.86
C GLY A 21 -8.35 1.73 -10.39
N THR A 22 -7.96 1.00 -9.33
CA THR A 22 -8.78 -0.06 -8.73
C THR A 22 -9.84 0.45 -7.74
N ASP A 23 -9.81 1.76 -7.43
CA ASP A 23 -10.76 2.40 -6.53
C ASP A 23 -10.74 1.80 -5.10
N ILE A 24 -9.53 1.63 -4.56
CA ILE A 24 -9.29 1.16 -3.18
C ILE A 24 -9.03 2.32 -2.21
N ASP A 25 -9.41 2.13 -0.95
CA ASP A 25 -9.22 3.11 0.13
C ASP A 25 -7.91 2.89 0.91
N GLY A 26 -7.26 1.74 0.71
CA GLY A 26 -5.97 1.45 1.34
C GLY A 26 -5.40 0.08 1.01
N VAL A 27 -4.28 -0.24 1.64
CA VAL A 27 -3.61 -1.55 1.54
C VAL A 27 -3.23 -2.09 2.92
N ALA A 28 -3.25 -3.40 3.07
CA ALA A 28 -2.72 -4.12 4.22
C ALA A 28 -1.44 -4.86 3.82
N VAL A 29 -0.35 -4.59 4.57
CA VAL A 29 0.99 -5.11 4.27
C VAL A 29 1.62 -5.70 5.53
N VAL A 30 2.37 -6.79 5.37
CA VAL A 30 3.10 -7.45 6.46
C VAL A 30 4.58 -7.59 6.10
N SER A 31 4.93 -8.49 5.18
CA SER A 31 6.32 -8.81 4.84
C SER A 31 7.09 -7.61 4.28
N ALA A 32 6.45 -6.77 3.46
CA ALA A 32 7.06 -5.57 2.89
C ALA A 32 7.53 -4.55 3.92
N ILE A 33 6.99 -4.59 5.15
CA ILE A 33 7.36 -3.70 6.25
C ILE A 33 8.18 -4.45 7.29
N PHE A 34 7.65 -5.55 7.85
CA PHE A 34 8.28 -6.24 8.97
C PHE A 34 9.54 -7.04 8.62
N ALA A 35 9.75 -7.38 7.34
CA ALA A 35 10.99 -8.01 6.89
C ALA A 35 12.03 -6.99 6.38
N ALA A 36 11.72 -5.69 6.40
CA ALA A 36 12.66 -4.66 5.99
C ALA A 36 13.73 -4.43 7.07
N GLU A 37 14.95 -4.13 6.65
CA GLU A 37 16.05 -3.75 7.54
C GLU A 37 15.72 -2.44 8.30
N ASP A 38 15.09 -1.48 7.61
CA ASP A 38 14.57 -0.25 8.19
C ASP A 38 13.05 -0.16 7.99
N ILE A 39 12.32 -0.56 9.03
CA ILE A 39 10.85 -0.53 9.08
C ILE A 39 10.30 0.89 8.85
N ARG A 40 10.95 1.92 9.43
CA ARG A 40 10.47 3.31 9.33
C ARG A 40 10.60 3.81 7.90
N LYS A 41 11.75 3.56 7.28
CA LYS A 41 11.99 3.93 5.88
C LYS A 41 11.01 3.20 4.95
N ALA A 42 10.87 1.88 5.09
CA ALA A 42 9.95 1.09 4.28
C ALA A 42 8.50 1.57 4.40
N THR A 43 8.06 1.93 5.61
CA THR A 43 6.72 2.48 5.87
C THR A 43 6.55 3.85 5.21
N SER A 44 7.56 4.72 5.29
CA SER A 44 7.51 6.06 4.68
C SER A 44 7.44 5.99 3.16
N GLU A 45 8.24 5.12 2.54
CA GLU A 45 8.22 4.89 1.09
C GLU A 45 6.87 4.31 0.63
N MET A 46 6.34 3.33 1.37
CA MET A 46 5.01 2.77 1.09
C MET A 46 3.93 3.85 1.12
N LYS A 47 3.96 4.72 2.14
CA LYS A 47 3.01 5.84 2.24
C LYS A 47 3.10 6.77 1.02
N GLN A 48 4.31 7.14 0.60
CA GLN A 48 4.52 7.99 -0.57
C GLN A 48 4.00 7.34 -1.86
N ASN A 49 4.27 6.06 -2.05
CA ASN A 49 3.80 5.33 -3.22
C ASN A 49 2.27 5.26 -3.29
N LEU A 50 1.61 5.17 -2.13
CA LEU A 50 0.15 5.11 -2.03
C LEU A 50 -0.56 6.43 -2.36
N GLU A 51 0.10 7.59 -2.26
CA GLU A 51 -0.51 8.90 -2.55
C GLU A 51 -1.14 9.00 -3.94
N SER A 52 -0.63 8.22 -4.90
CA SER A 52 -1.12 8.17 -6.28
C SER A 52 -2.00 6.95 -6.58
N VAL A 53 -2.32 6.14 -5.57
CA VAL A 53 -2.96 4.82 -5.71
C VAL A 53 -4.30 4.77 -4.98
N VAL A 54 -4.35 5.29 -3.75
CA VAL A 54 -5.58 5.27 -2.94
C VAL A 54 -6.48 6.45 -3.30
N LYS A 55 -7.78 6.30 -3.03
CA LYS A 55 -8.72 7.42 -3.15
C LYS A 55 -8.28 8.61 -2.28
N ALA A 56 -8.55 9.81 -2.78
CA ALA A 56 -8.30 11.07 -2.07
C ALA A 56 -9.37 11.35 -1.01
#